data_AF-A0A7L5Y5F9-F1
#
_entry.id   AF-A0A7L5Y5F9-F1
#
_cell.length_a   1.000
_cell.length_b   1.000
_cell.length_c   1.000
_cell.angle_alpha   90.00
_cell.angle_beta   90.00
_cell.angle_gamma   90.00
#
_symmetry.space_group_name_H-M   'P 1'
#
loop_
_entity.id
_entity.type
_entity.pdbx_description
1 polymer ?
#
loop_
_entity_poly.entity_id
_entity_poly.type
_entity_poly.pdbx_seq_one_letter_code
_entity_poly.pdbx_strand_id
1 'polypeptide(L)' 'MAARFVASLQQAYALLGRQPGLGSPRYATLAGIPGLRAWPLRPWPYLVFYLPQERQLDILRVLHTARDLPATLAPDDA' A
#
# COMPACT_ATOMS: atom_id res chain seq x y z
N MET A 1 -13.24 -16.12 4.02
CA MET A 1 -11.96 -15.56 3.55
C MET A 1 -12.00 -14.06 3.32
N ALA A 2 -13.04 -13.51 2.66
CA ALA A 2 -13.20 -12.06 2.46
C ALA A 2 -13.16 -11.22 3.77
N ALA A 3 -13.81 -11.67 4.84
CA ALA A 3 -13.81 -10.95 6.12
C ALA A 3 -12.40 -10.77 6.72
N ARG A 4 -11.51 -11.77 6.57
CA ARG A 4 -10.13 -11.67 7.06
C ARG A 4 -9.31 -10.67 6.25
N PHE A 5 -9.54 -10.59 4.94
CA PHE A 5 -8.91 -9.60 4.07
C PHE A 5 -9.33 -8.17 4.46
N VAL A 6 -10.63 -7.95 4.66
CA VAL A 6 -11.16 -6.65 5.11
C VAL A 6 -10.61 -6.27 6.49
N ALA A 7 -10.51 -7.22 7.42
CA ALA A 7 -9.92 -6.97 8.73
C ALA A 7 -8.43 -6.57 8.63
N SER A 8 -7.65 -7.22 7.76
CA SER A 8 -6.26 -6.82 7.49
C SER A 8 -6.16 -5.40 6.94
N LEU A 9 -7.07 -5.00 6.04
CA LEU A 9 -7.12 -3.62 5.53
C LEU A 9 -7.42 -2.62 6.62
N GLN A 10 -8.43 -2.88 7.45
CA GLN A 10 -8.80 -2.00 8.56
C GLN A 10 -7.64 -1.81 9.55
N GLN A 11 -6.93 -2.90 9.88
CA GLN A 11 -5.74 -2.84 10.73
C GLN A 11 -4.61 -2.03 10.08
N ALA A 12 -4.36 -2.25 8.78
CA ALA A 12 -3.37 -1.48 8.04
C ALA A 12 -3.72 0.02 8.02
N TYR A 13 -4.97 0.39 7.73
CA TYR A 13 -5.39 1.79 7.70
C TYR A 13 -5.30 2.46 9.07
N ALA A 14 -5.68 1.77 10.15
CA ALA A 14 -5.53 2.30 11.51
C ALA A 14 -4.05 2.54 11.87
N LEU A 15 -3.15 1.63 11.47
CA LEU A 15 -1.72 1.78 11.67
C LEU A 15 -1.16 2.95 10.85
N LEU A 16 -1.44 2.97 9.54
CA LEU A 16 -0.94 3.98 8.63
C LEU A 16 -1.49 5.38 8.94
N GLY A 17 -2.73 5.49 9.43
CA GLY A 17 -3.29 6.75 9.89
C GLY A 17 -2.55 7.34 11.10
N ARG A 18 -1.98 6.51 11.96
CA ARG A 18 -1.15 6.95 13.11
C ARG A 18 0.30 7.20 12.72
N GLN A 19 0.82 6.41 11.77
CA GLN A 19 2.21 6.47 11.34
C GLN A 19 2.30 6.46 9.81
N PRO A 20 1.98 7.59 9.14
CA PRO A 20 1.89 7.63 7.69
C PRO A 20 3.23 7.41 6.97
N GLY A 21 4.36 7.58 7.68
CA GLY A 21 5.70 7.39 7.14
C GLY A 21 6.16 5.94 6.93
N LEU A 22 5.39 4.95 7.40
CA LEU A 22 5.80 3.54 7.39
C LEU A 22 5.85 2.89 6.00
N GLY A 23 5.05 3.37 5.04
CA GLY A 23 5.00 2.83 3.68
C GLY A 23 6.25 3.17 2.86
N SER A 24 6.64 2.23 2.00
CA SER A 24 7.79 2.34 1.11
C SER A 24 7.58 3.43 0.05
N PRO A 25 8.57 4.32 -0.18
CA PRO A 25 8.51 5.32 -1.24
C PRO A 25 8.92 4.77 -2.62
N ARG A 26 9.28 3.48 -2.75
CA ARG A 26 9.82 2.85 -3.98
C ARG A 26 9.02 3.19 -5.25
N TYR A 27 7.69 3.26 -5.12
CA TYR A 27 6.80 3.44 -6.25
C TYR A 27 6.56 4.91 -6.63
N ALA A 28 6.99 5.88 -5.81
CA ALA A 28 6.76 7.30 -6.08
C ALA A 28 7.39 7.75 -7.40
N THR A 29 8.67 7.44 -7.60
CA THR A 29 9.38 7.79 -8.83
C THR A 29 8.84 7.02 -10.03
N LEU A 30 8.53 5.73 -9.85
CA LEU A 30 8.07 4.84 -10.92
C LEU A 30 6.69 5.25 -11.45
N ALA A 31 5.79 5.68 -10.55
CA ALA A 31 4.46 6.16 -10.92
C ALA A 31 4.45 7.66 -11.30
N GLY A 32 5.54 8.40 -11.06
CA GLY A 32 5.58 9.85 -11.24
C GLY A 32 4.67 10.61 -10.26
N ILE A 33 4.40 10.04 -9.07
CA ILE A 33 3.50 10.63 -8.07
C ILE A 33 4.33 10.98 -6.82
N PRO A 34 4.67 12.27 -6.60
CA PRO A 34 5.42 12.71 -5.44
C PRO A 34 4.73 12.33 -4.13
N GLY A 35 5.49 11.85 -3.16
CA GLY A 35 4.99 11.49 -1.84
C GLY A 35 4.23 10.16 -1.76
N LEU A 36 4.02 9.47 -2.90
CA LEU A 36 3.36 8.17 -2.93
C LEU A 36 4.10 7.14 -2.07
N ARG A 37 3.34 6.43 -1.26
CA ARG A 37 3.83 5.33 -0.42
C ARG A 37 3.05 4.06 -0.72
N ALA A 38 3.73 2.94 -0.57
CA ALA A 38 3.16 1.61 -0.72
C ALA A 38 3.33 0.79 0.55
N TRP A 39 2.27 0.12 0.98
CA TRP A 39 2.28 -0.77 2.14
C TRP A 39 1.85 -2.19 1.74
N PRO A 40 2.68 -3.23 2.00
CA PRO A 40 2.32 -4.61 1.72
C PRO A 40 1.27 -5.12 2.72
N LEU A 41 0.15 -5.63 2.21
CA LEU A 41 -0.92 -6.16 3.03
C LEU A 41 -0.70 -7.64 3.37
N ARG A 42 0.37 -7.97 4.09
CA ARG A 42 0.67 -9.37 4.43
C ARG A 42 -0.45 -10.04 5.25
N PRO A 43 -0.75 -11.33 5.01
CA PRO A 43 -0.12 -12.25 4.05
C PRO A 43 -0.73 -12.18 2.63
N TRP A 44 -1.59 -11.19 2.36
CA TRP A 44 -2.26 -11.06 1.08
C TRP A 44 -1.31 -10.48 0.02
N PRO A 45 -1.39 -10.94 -1.23
CA PRO A 45 -0.55 -10.44 -2.33
C PRO A 45 -1.08 -9.09 -2.85
N TYR A 46 -1.26 -8.11 -1.95
CA TYR A 46 -1.77 -6.79 -2.28
C TYR A 46 -0.86 -5.69 -1.73
N LEU A 47 -0.77 -4.59 -2.48
CA LEU A 47 -0.14 -3.34 -2.07
C LEU A 47 -1.19 -2.25 -1.93
N VAL A 48 -1.17 -1.57 -0.79
CA VAL A 48 -1.96 -0.36 -0.53
C VAL A 48 -1.12 0.84 -0.93
N PHE A 49 -1.55 1.58 -1.96
CA PHE A 49 -0.95 2.84 -2.39
C PHE A 49 -1.67 4.00 -1.75
N TYR A 50 -0.91 4.89 -1.10
CA TYR A 50 -1.48 6.02 -0.38
C TYR A 50 -0.58 7.25 -0.38
N LEU A 51 -1.19 8.41 -0.10
CA LEU A 51 -0.50 9.67 0.15
C LEU A 51 -0.73 10.12 1.60
N PRO A 52 0.34 10.37 2.38
CA PRO A 52 0.21 10.99 3.69
C PRO A 52 -0.09 12.49 3.54
N GLN A 53 -1.21 12.95 4.09
CA GLN A 53 -1.55 14.37 4.22
C GLN A 53 -1.42 14.81 5.69
N GLU A 54 -1.46 16.11 5.94
CA GLU A 54 -1.33 16.66 7.30
C GLU A 54 -2.42 16.18 8.27
N ARG A 55 -3.63 15.93 7.78
CA ARG A 55 -4.79 15.57 8.62
C ARG A 55 -5.41 14.22 8.28
N GLN A 56 -5.00 13.62 7.16
CA GLN A 56 -5.63 12.40 6.66
C GLN A 56 -4.67 11.57 5.83
N LEU A 57 -5.13 10.38 5.47
CA LEU A 57 -4.40 9.46 4.61
C LEU A 57 -5.27 9.16 3.39
N ASP A 58 -4.80 9.54 2.22
CA ASP A 58 -5.52 9.33 0.97
C ASP A 58 -5.14 7.97 0.40
N ILE A 59 -6.05 7.00 0.45
CA ILE A 59 -5.87 5.71 -0.20
C ILE A 59 -6.18 5.87 -1.69
N LEU A 60 -5.18 5.71 -2.55
CA LEU A 60 -5.35 5.85 -3.99
C LEU A 60 -5.84 4.55 -4.64
N ARG A 61 -5.21 3.42 -4.28
CA ARG A 61 -5.48 2.10 -4.83
C ARG A 61 -5.04 0.98 -3.88
N VAL A 62 -5.71 -0.16 -3.99
CA VAL A 62 -5.25 -1.44 -3.42
C VAL A 62 -5.11 -2.41 -4.59
N LEU A 63 -3.88 -2.79 -4.92
CA LEU A 63 -3.57 -3.54 -6.15
C LEU A 63 -2.98 -4.91 -5.82
N HIS A 64 -3.38 -5.94 -6.55
CA HIS A 64 -2.81 -7.28 -6.43
C HIS A 64 -1.45 -7.36 -7.12
N THR A 65 -0.41 -7.79 -6.41
CA THR A 65 0.99 -7.73 -6.86
C THR A 65 1.24 -8.52 -8.14
N ALA A 66 0.60 -9.67 -8.32
CA ALA A 66 0.79 -10.49 -9.53
C ALA A 66 -0.17 -10.19 -10.70
N ARG A 67 -1.26 -9.43 -10.47
CA ARG A 67 -2.31 -9.22 -11.49
C ARG A 67 -2.31 -7.80 -12.03
N ASP A 68 -1.99 -6.84 -11.17
CA ASP A 68 -2.16 -5.42 -11.46
C ASP A 68 -0.81 -4.70 -11.59
N LEU A 69 0.28 -5.29 -11.09
CA LEU A 69 1.63 -4.73 -11.22
C LEU A 69 2.46 -5.48 -12.27
N PRO A 70 3.21 -4.76 -13.13
CA PRO A 70 4.23 -5.36 -13.97
C PRO A 70 5.24 -6.17 -13.12
N ALA A 71 5.75 -7.28 -13.65
CA ALA A 71 6.71 -8.13 -12.93
C ALA A 71 7.97 -7.36 -12.48
N THR A 72 8.39 -6.33 -13.21
CA THR A 72 9.50 -5.43 -12.86
C THR A 72 9.26 -4.58 -11.60
N LEU A 73 7.99 -4.47 -11.18
CA LEU A 73 7.52 -3.68 -10.05
C LEU A 73 7.04 -4.54 -8.88
N ALA A 74 7.13 -5.87 -8.99
CA ALA A 74 6.82 -6.75 -7.87
C ALA A 74 7.72 -6.40 -6.66
N PRO A 75 7.17 -6.41 -5.43
CA PRO A 75 8.01 -6.33 -4.24
C PRO A 75 9.01 -7.49 -4.29
N ASP A 76 10.28 -7.24 -3.95
CA ASP A 76 11.26 -8.33 -3.83
C ASP A 76 10.71 -9.31 -2.78
N ASP A 77 10.68 -10.59 -3.12
CA ASP A 77 10.11 -11.63 -2.30
C ASP A 77 10.66 -11.53 -0.87
N ALA A 78 9.74 -11.37 0.09
CA ALA A 78 10.02 -11.34 1.53
C ALA A 78 9.93 -12.74 2.12
#